data_AF-A0A3B9ERI6-F1
#
_entry.id   AF-A0A3B9ERI6-F1
#
_cell.length_a   1.000
_cell.length_b   1.000
_cell.length_c   1.000
_cell.angle_alpha   90.00
_cell.angle_beta   90.00
_cell.angle_gamma   90.00
#
_symmetry.space_group_name_H-M   'P 1'
#
loop_
_entity.id
_entity.type
_entity.pdbx_description
1 polymer ?
#
loop_
_entity_poly.entity_id
_entity_poly.type
_entity_poly.pdbx_seq_one_letter_code
_entity_poly.pdbx_strand_id
1 'polypeptide(L)' 'MSQVLPHDILDANTESEVIGRSSPKARRCLRCDTRFDSAWSGERICPRCKGSSAWRNGDPLPSRAATDKR' A
#
# COMPACT_ATOMS: atom_id res chain seq x y z
N MET A 1 -46.57 31.57 -21.17
CA MET A 1 -45.21 31.49 -21.74
C MET A 1 -44.32 30.83 -20.71
N SER A 2 -44.07 29.53 -20.89
CA SER A 2 -43.22 28.73 -20.02
C SER A 2 -41.78 29.19 -20.13
N GLN A 3 -41.17 29.56 -19.01
CA GLN A 3 -39.71 29.63 -18.90
C GLN A 3 -39.31 28.71 -17.76
N VAL A 4 -39.08 27.47 -18.14
CA VAL A 4 -38.40 26.45 -17.35
C VAL A 4 -36.93 26.86 -17.38
N LEU A 5 -36.36 27.20 -16.22
CA LEU A 5 -34.91 27.38 -16.10
C LEU A 5 -34.29 25.97 -15.99
N PRO A 6 -33.33 25.60 -16.85
CA PRO A 6 -32.59 24.35 -16.70
C PRO A 6 -31.73 24.44 -15.43
N HIS A 7 -31.92 23.51 -14.51
CA HIS A 7 -31.10 23.34 -13.30
C HIS A 7 -29.87 22.46 -13.60
N ASP A 8 -29.32 22.57 -14.80
CA ASP A 8 -28.05 21.95 -15.17
C ASP A 8 -26.92 22.96 -14.92
N ILE A 9 -26.70 23.27 -13.63
CA ILE A 9 -25.44 23.87 -13.21
C ILE A 9 -24.38 22.78 -13.37
N LEU A 10 -23.58 22.89 -14.43
CA LEU A 10 -22.27 22.24 -14.51
C LEU A 10 -21.48 22.70 -13.29
N ASP A 11 -21.40 21.85 -12.27
CA ASP A 11 -20.55 22.10 -11.12
C ASP A 11 -19.09 21.97 -11.58
N ALA A 12 -18.49 23.14 -11.83
CA ALA A 12 -17.07 23.35 -12.05
C ALA A 12 -16.26 23.11 -10.76
N ASN A 13 -16.60 22.07 -9.99
CA ASN A 13 -15.74 21.45 -8.98
C ASN A 13 -15.21 20.12 -9.52
N THR A 14 -14.58 20.19 -10.70
CA THR A 14 -13.45 19.30 -10.96
C THR A 14 -12.38 19.66 -9.92
N GLU A 15 -11.63 18.67 -9.43
CA GLU A 15 -10.31 18.87 -8.78
C GLU A 15 -10.23 19.00 -7.24
N SER A 16 -11.09 18.35 -6.45
CA SER A 16 -10.74 18.13 -5.03
C SER A 16 -11.29 16.89 -4.37
N GLU A 17 -11.36 15.78 -5.10
CA GLU A 17 -11.53 14.46 -4.48
C GLU A 17 -10.61 13.45 -5.18
N VAL A 18 -9.29 13.67 -5.02
CA VAL A 18 -8.33 12.55 -5.02
C VAL A 18 -8.53 11.81 -3.71
N ILE A 19 -9.69 11.20 -3.56
CA ILE A 19 -10.12 10.44 -2.40
C ILE A 19 -9.13 9.29 -2.24
N GLY A 20 -8.27 9.36 -1.23
CA GLY A 20 -7.87 8.23 -0.39
C GLY A 20 -7.48 6.90 -1.05
N ARG A 21 -7.14 6.85 -2.35
CA ARG A 21 -6.59 5.65 -2.98
C ARG A 21 -5.22 5.52 -2.36
N SER A 22 -5.08 4.58 -1.42
CA SER A 22 -3.83 4.26 -0.76
C SER A 22 -2.76 4.10 -1.84
N SER A 23 -2.04 5.16 -2.12
CA SER A 23 -1.07 5.16 -3.20
C SER A 23 -0.02 4.12 -2.83
N PRO A 24 0.45 3.31 -3.80
CA PRO A 24 1.60 2.45 -3.61
C PRO A 24 2.70 3.23 -2.88
N LYS A 25 3.00 2.82 -1.64
CA LYS A 25 3.95 3.54 -0.77
C LYS A 25 5.13 2.64 -0.49
N ALA A 26 6.33 3.15 -0.76
CA ALA A 26 7.56 2.48 -0.35
C ALA A 26 7.63 2.39 1.18
N ARG A 27 7.62 1.17 1.71
CA ARG A 27 7.78 0.87 3.14
C ARG A 27 8.89 -0.16 3.35
N ARG A 28 9.37 -0.29 4.58
CA ARG A 28 10.32 -1.34 4.96
C ARG A 28 9.58 -2.58 5.44
N CYS A 29 10.01 -3.73 4.96
CA CYS A 29 9.51 -5.02 5.42
C CYS A 29 9.89 -5.24 6.89
N LEU A 30 8.92 -5.55 7.75
CA LEU A 30 9.21 -5.85 9.18
C LEU A 30 10.05 -7.11 9.38
N ARG A 31 10.15 -7.91 8.33
CA ARG A 31 10.84 -9.19 8.31
C ARG A 31 12.29 -8.95 7.86
N CYS A 32 12.50 -8.66 6.58
CA CYS A 32 13.84 -8.53 5.99
C CYS A 32 14.38 -7.09 5.90
N ASP A 33 13.62 -6.08 6.34
CA ASP A 33 13.93 -4.63 6.23
C ASP A 33 14.09 -4.12 4.78
N THR A 34 13.83 -4.98 3.78
CA THR A 34 13.85 -4.59 2.36
C THR A 34 12.76 -3.56 2.08
N ARG A 35 13.11 -2.54 1.29
CA ARG A 35 12.14 -1.56 0.77
C ARG A 35 11.24 -2.26 -0.24
N PHE A 36 9.94 -2.19 -0.05
CA PHE A 36 8.95 -2.74 -0.97
C PHE A 36 7.78 -1.77 -1.10
N ASP A 37 7.09 -1.86 -2.23
CA ASP A 37 5.91 -1.05 -2.46
C ASP A 37 4.68 -1.70 -1.80
N SER A 38 4.02 -0.96 -0.92
CA SER A 38 2.86 -1.43 -0.17
C SER A 38 1.59 -0.97 -0.86
N ALA A 39 0.79 -1.92 -1.36
CA ALA A 39 -0.45 -1.64 -2.06
C ALA A 39 -1.55 -1.06 -1.14
N TRP A 40 -1.48 -1.30 0.17
CA TRP A 40 -2.39 -0.72 1.16
C TRP A 40 -1.69 -0.44 2.50
N SER A 41 -2.33 0.37 3.34
CA SER A 41 -1.80 0.78 4.65
C SER A 41 -1.48 -0.35 5.64
N GLY A 42 -2.08 -1.52 5.47
CA GLY A 42 -1.82 -2.71 6.29
C GLY A 42 -0.64 -3.55 5.81
N GLU A 43 -0.13 -3.35 4.59
CA GLU A 43 0.95 -4.17 4.08
C GLU A 43 2.29 -3.70 4.64
N ARG A 44 2.89 -4.52 5.51
CA ARG A 44 4.20 -4.26 6.15
C ARG A 44 5.20 -5.40 5.92
N ILE A 45 4.81 -6.41 5.15
CA ILE A 45 5.62 -7.57 4.78
C ILE A 45 5.71 -7.62 3.26
N CYS A 46 6.92 -7.65 2.72
CA CYS A 46 7.12 -7.70 1.28
C CYS A 46 6.55 -9.00 0.68
N PRO A 47 6.15 -9.02 -0.60
CA PRO A 47 5.58 -10.21 -1.25
C PRO A 47 6.50 -11.43 -1.21
N ARG A 48 7.83 -11.20 -1.21
CA ARG A 48 8.86 -12.24 -1.04
C ARG A 48 8.76 -12.95 0.30
N CYS A 49 8.67 -12.18 1.39
CA CYS A 49 8.51 -12.75 2.73
C CYS A 49 7.12 -13.35 2.91
N LYS A 50 6.07 -12.66 2.46
CA LYS A 50 4.67 -13.10 2.57
C LYS A 50 4.43 -14.45 1.87
N GLY A 51 5.07 -14.67 0.72
CA GLY A 51 4.97 -15.91 -0.05
C GLY A 51 5.83 -17.07 0.45
N SER A 52 6.83 -16.79 1.29
CA SER A 52 7.78 -17.79 1.80
C SER A 52 7.14 -18.73 2.82
N SER A 53 7.53 -20.01 2.80
CA SER A 53 7.13 -21.00 3.82
C SER A 53 7.51 -20.55 5.23
N ALA A 54 8.66 -19.90 5.40
CA ALA A 54 9.11 -19.36 6.68
C ALA A 54 8.15 -18.31 7.29
N TRP A 55 7.37 -17.60 6.46
CA TRP A 55 6.32 -16.71 6.96
C TRP A 55 5.05 -17.48 7.31
N ARG A 56 4.64 -18.43 6.46
CA ARG A 56 3.43 -19.24 6.69
C ARG A 56 3.53 -20.13 7.93
N ASN A 57 4.72 -20.67 8.19
CA ASN A 57 5.00 -21.54 9.32
C ASN A 57 5.38 -20.75 10.59
N GLY A 58 5.50 -19.42 10.50
CA GLY A 58 5.92 -18.59 11.63
C GLY A 58 7.37 -18.84 12.09
N ASP A 59 8.21 -19.46 11.25
CA ASP A 59 9.65 -19.60 11.53
C ASP A 59 10.24 -18.23 11.87
N PRO A 60 11.31 -18.13 12.67
CA PRO A 60 12.09 -16.91 12.75
C PRO A 60 12.85 -16.68 11.43
N LEU A 61 13.06 -15.43 11.02
CA LEU A 61 14.06 -15.20 9.96
C LEU A 61 15.44 -15.57 10.49
N PRO A 62 16.40 -15.85 9.59
CA PRO A 62 17.76 -15.46 9.90
C PRO A 62 17.72 -13.94 10.14
N SER A 63 17.73 -13.55 11.42
CA SER A 63 18.12 -12.19 11.78
C SER A 63 19.44 -11.93 11.04
N ARG A 64 19.64 -10.73 10.49
CA ARG A 64 20.88 -10.34 9.79
C ARG A 64 22.17 -10.55 10.62
N ALA A 65 22.05 -11.08 11.84
CA ALA A 65 23.11 -11.58 12.71
C ALA A 65 23.56 -13.04 12.42
N ALA A 66 22.84 -13.83 11.60
CA ALA A 66 23.10 -15.27 11.45
C ALA A 66 23.95 -15.65 10.23
N THR A 67 24.68 -14.71 9.61
CA THR A 67 25.59 -15.03 8.50
C THR A 67 26.94 -14.33 8.59
N ASP A 68 27.41 -14.01 9.80
CA ASP A 68 28.85 -13.94 10.05
C ASP A 68 29.33 -15.38 10.28
N LYS A 69 29.61 -16.09 9.18
CA LYS A 69 30.35 -17.35 9.24
C LYS A 69 31.78 -17.01 9.67
N ARG A 70 32.16 -17.40 10.88
CA ARG A 70 33.55 -17.50 11.29
C ARG A 70 34.00 -18.95 11.27
#